data_AF-A0A062V825-F1
#
_entry.id   AF-A0A062V825-F1
#
_cell.length_a   1.000
_cell.length_b   1.000
_cell.length_c   1.000
_cell.angle_alpha   90.00
_cell.angle_beta   90.00
_cell.angle_gamma   90.00
#
_symmetry.space_group_name_H-M   'P 1'
#
loop_
_entity.id
_entity.type
_entity.pdbx_description
1 polymer ?
#
loop_
_entity_poly.entity_id
_entity_poly.type
_entity_poly.pdbx_seq_one_letter_code
_entity_poly.pdbx_strand_id
1 'polypeptide(L)'
;MVLDLTMSMAVLALMGALAMIAGSLEDLESDVGSQSNPNSQVQLAPQMNFLHRIYNKAISGEPVSNGLSAVIAGTVTVVFLNANFNVLTAIALGATVGAIVLGIFATTAYAGRVSSQTRFKQPLYMDIMRYTTPSIIAHNFIMNFCLVALAYIQYTILGHPFSIPFLALIWGITAGAVGSSAGDVHYGGEREFQNREFGCGLNTSLSGRIVRRAESGLRNSIDNVWFCAKLGGPATGIALGLVVFLSNWPTIAVQEYSWSAVIVGFMIVLLLIIANRLVEYNAKKTYGPYKEEKEAAA
;
A
#
# COMPACT_ATOMS: atom_id res chain seq x y z
N MET A 1 -4.64 18.42 26.46
CA MET A 1 -5.59 19.47 26.03
C MET A 1 -6.91 18.77 25.82
N VAL A 2 -7.99 19.18 26.50
CA VAL A 2 -9.32 18.62 26.22
C VAL A 2 -9.83 19.38 24.99
N LEU A 3 -9.82 18.72 23.83
CA LEU A 3 -10.42 19.26 22.61
C LEU A 3 -11.94 19.22 22.79
N ASP A 4 -12.65 20.27 22.37
CA ASP A 4 -14.10 20.17 22.26
C ASP A 4 -14.48 19.11 21.20
N LEU A 5 -15.75 18.69 21.17
CA LEU A 5 -16.21 17.68 20.23
C LEU A 5 -15.98 18.10 18.76
N THR A 6 -16.18 19.37 18.43
CA THR A 6 -16.01 19.92 17.09
C THR A 6 -14.56 19.83 16.63
N MET A 7 -13.64 20.26 17.49
CA MET A 7 -12.19 20.19 17.24
C MET A 7 -11.71 18.73 17.19
N SER A 8 -12.27 17.85 18.01
CA SER A 8 -11.97 16.42 17.97
C SER A 8 -12.41 15.78 16.65
N MET A 9 -13.61 16.14 16.17
CA MET A 9 -14.09 15.72 14.85
C MET A 9 -13.26 16.30 13.71
N ALA A 10 -12.82 17.56 13.80
CA ALA A 10 -11.96 18.18 12.80
C ALA A 10 -10.59 17.49 12.72
N VAL A 11 -9.98 17.16 13.86
CA VAL A 11 -8.73 16.40 13.92
C VAL A 11 -8.92 15.00 13.34
N LEU A 12 -10.02 14.33 13.66
CA LEU A 12 -10.34 13.02 13.09
C LEU A 12 -10.51 13.06 11.57
N ALA A 13 -11.22 14.06 11.05
CA ALA A 13 -11.40 14.25 9.62
C ALA A 13 -10.06 14.50 8.91
N LEU A 14 -9.18 15.32 9.52
CA LEU A 14 -7.83 15.55 9.01
C LEU A 14 -7.00 14.25 8.99
N MET A 15 -7.05 13.46 10.07
CA MET A 15 -6.37 12.16 10.13
C MET A 15 -6.88 11.19 9.06
N GLY A 16 -8.20 11.12 8.86
CA GLY A 16 -8.82 10.33 7.79
C GLY A 16 -8.37 10.77 6.39
N ALA A 17 -8.29 12.09 6.15
CA ALA A 17 -7.80 12.63 4.89
C ALA A 17 -6.31 12.31 4.64
N LEU A 18 -5.45 12.47 5.66
CA LEU A 18 -4.04 12.09 5.59
C LEU A 18 -3.88 10.59 5.30
N ALA A 19 -4.65 9.76 5.97
CA ALA A 19 -4.68 8.32 5.76
C ALA A 19 -5.16 7.94 4.35
N MET A 20 -6.17 8.64 3.83
CA MET A 20 -6.66 8.41 2.48
C MET A 20 -5.60 8.72 1.42
N ILE A 21 -4.88 9.83 1.58
CA ILE A 21 -3.76 10.17 0.70
C ILE A 21 -2.66 9.12 0.85
N ALA A 22 -2.26 8.78 2.09
CA ALA A 22 -1.22 7.79 2.33
C ALA A 22 -1.52 6.42 1.69
N GLY A 23 -2.73 5.91 1.86
CA GLY A 23 -3.15 4.63 1.29
C GLY A 23 -3.17 4.67 -0.24
N SER A 24 -3.64 5.77 -0.82
CA SER A 24 -3.63 5.92 -2.28
C SER A 24 -2.22 5.92 -2.84
N LEU A 25 -1.27 6.60 -2.17
CA LEU A 25 0.10 6.70 -2.66
C LEU A 25 0.93 5.45 -2.35
N GLU A 26 0.60 4.72 -1.29
CA GLU A 26 1.20 3.41 -0.99
C GLU A 26 0.91 2.41 -2.13
N ASP A 27 -0.35 2.31 -2.53
CA ASP A 27 -0.83 1.49 -3.66
C ASP A 27 -0.08 1.83 -4.96
N LEU A 28 -0.01 3.12 -5.31
CA LEU A 28 0.68 3.55 -6.52
C LEU A 28 2.20 3.35 -6.45
N GLU A 29 2.79 3.42 -5.27
CA GLU A 29 4.20 3.12 -5.06
C GLU A 29 4.50 1.63 -5.28
N SER A 30 3.64 0.76 -4.74
CA SER A 30 3.77 -0.68 -4.86
C SER A 30 3.54 -1.15 -6.30
N ASP A 31 2.64 -0.49 -7.03
CA ASP A 31 2.40 -0.71 -8.46
C ASP A 31 3.59 -0.32 -9.35
N VAL A 32 4.21 0.85 -9.12
CA VAL A 32 5.42 1.27 -9.88
C VAL A 32 6.52 0.23 -9.66
N GLY A 33 6.61 -0.27 -8.43
CA GLY A 33 7.59 -1.25 -8.02
C GLY A 33 7.27 -2.70 -8.35
N SER A 34 6.05 -2.97 -8.79
CA SER A 34 5.53 -4.34 -8.96
C SER A 34 5.79 -5.23 -7.73
N GLN A 35 5.40 -4.74 -6.54
CA GLN A 35 5.60 -5.43 -5.26
C GLN A 35 4.38 -6.26 -4.82
N SER A 36 3.17 -5.88 -5.25
CA SER A 36 1.89 -6.54 -4.91
C SER A 36 1.70 -7.96 -5.51
N ASN A 37 0.72 -8.74 -5.04
CA ASN A 37 0.52 -10.17 -5.29
C ASN A 37 0.19 -10.61 -6.74
N PRO A 38 -0.39 -9.79 -7.66
CA PRO A 38 -0.31 -10.11 -9.09
C PRO A 38 0.94 -9.49 -9.74
N ASN A 39 1.30 -8.24 -9.39
CA ASN A 39 2.38 -7.50 -10.04
C ASN A 39 3.78 -8.10 -9.76
N SER A 40 3.99 -8.71 -8.60
CA SER A 40 5.26 -9.35 -8.24
C SER A 40 5.53 -10.61 -9.07
N GLN A 41 4.50 -11.20 -9.67
CA GLN A 41 4.62 -12.40 -10.53
C GLN A 41 5.39 -12.13 -11.82
N VAL A 42 5.64 -10.87 -12.17
CA VAL A 42 6.56 -10.49 -13.27
C VAL A 42 7.97 -11.07 -13.05
N GLN A 43 8.34 -11.39 -11.80
CA GLN A 43 9.59 -12.10 -11.49
C GLN A 43 9.72 -13.47 -12.15
N LEU A 44 8.60 -14.11 -12.49
CA LEU A 44 8.57 -15.42 -13.13
C LEU A 44 8.53 -15.31 -14.66
N ALA A 45 8.25 -14.12 -15.19
CA ALA A 45 8.06 -13.93 -16.63
C ALA A 45 9.28 -14.33 -17.48
N PRO A 46 10.54 -14.01 -17.08
CA PRO A 46 11.71 -14.48 -17.83
C PRO A 46 11.84 -16.00 -17.87
N GLN A 47 11.44 -16.71 -16.81
CA GLN A 47 11.48 -18.18 -16.74
C GLN A 47 10.52 -18.81 -17.77
N MET A 48 9.45 -18.10 -18.09
CA MET A 48 8.44 -18.47 -19.08
C MET A 48 8.77 -17.94 -20.49
N ASN A 49 9.99 -17.42 -20.73
CA ASN A 49 10.42 -16.75 -21.96
C ASN A 49 9.67 -15.44 -22.30
N PHE A 50 9.12 -14.75 -21.29
CA PHE A 50 8.51 -13.44 -21.43
C PHE A 50 9.45 -12.35 -20.90
N LEU A 51 10.43 -11.96 -21.73
CA LEU A 51 11.28 -10.79 -21.43
C LEU A 51 10.43 -9.52 -21.35
N HIS A 52 10.57 -8.74 -20.28
CA HIS A 52 9.67 -7.62 -19.99
C HIS A 52 10.42 -6.36 -19.54
N ARG A 53 9.73 -5.21 -19.57
CA ARG A 53 10.24 -3.89 -19.14
C ARG A 53 9.52 -3.39 -17.89
N ILE A 54 9.12 -4.32 -17.03
CA ILE A 54 8.46 -4.03 -15.76
C ILE A 54 9.52 -4.00 -14.67
N TYR A 55 9.50 -2.95 -13.88
CA TYR A 55 10.38 -2.76 -12.73
C TYR A 55 9.91 -3.63 -11.57
N ASN A 56 10.81 -4.41 -10.99
CA ASN A 56 10.49 -5.31 -9.89
C ASN A 56 11.35 -4.99 -8.68
N LYS A 57 10.71 -4.38 -7.67
CA LYS A 57 11.30 -3.97 -6.41
C LYS A 57 10.94 -4.88 -5.25
N ALA A 58 10.32 -6.05 -5.45
CA ALA A 58 9.81 -6.87 -4.35
C ALA A 58 10.91 -7.26 -3.35
N ILE A 59 11.20 -6.40 -2.37
CA ILE A 59 12.24 -6.59 -1.35
C ILE A 59 11.68 -7.50 -0.25
N SER A 60 10.45 -7.21 0.17
CA SER A 60 9.64 -7.90 1.16
C SER A 60 8.16 -7.70 0.83
N GLY A 61 7.24 -8.22 1.66
CA GLY A 61 5.82 -7.85 1.54
C GLY A 61 5.59 -6.36 1.78
N GLU A 62 4.57 -5.78 1.16
CA GLU A 62 4.18 -4.37 1.30
C GLU A 62 4.12 -3.91 2.77
N PRO A 63 3.52 -4.67 3.72
CA PRO A 63 3.45 -4.23 5.11
C PRO A 63 4.84 -4.00 5.72
N VAL A 64 5.80 -4.88 5.43
CA VAL A 64 7.14 -4.81 6.02
C VAL A 64 7.94 -3.66 5.39
N SER A 65 7.86 -3.52 4.07
CA SER A 65 8.55 -2.46 3.33
C SER A 65 8.07 -1.07 3.74
N ASN A 66 6.74 -0.86 3.78
CA ASN A 66 6.15 0.41 4.18
C ASN A 66 6.35 0.68 5.67
N GLY A 67 6.24 -0.34 6.52
CA GLY A 67 6.57 -0.24 7.94
C GLY A 67 8.01 0.24 8.18
N LEU A 68 8.98 -0.32 7.45
CA LEU A 68 10.39 0.09 7.53
C LEU A 68 10.59 1.54 7.06
N SER A 69 9.98 1.92 5.93
CA SER A 69 10.11 3.29 5.42
C SER A 69 9.50 4.32 6.39
N ALA A 70 8.32 4.03 6.92
CA ALA A 70 7.60 4.91 7.84
C ALA A 70 8.30 5.04 9.21
N VAL A 71 8.86 3.96 9.77
CA VAL A 71 9.59 4.05 11.06
C VAL A 71 10.90 4.83 10.91
N ILE A 72 11.60 4.72 9.79
CA ILE A 72 12.77 5.54 9.49
C ILE A 72 12.35 7.01 9.41
N ALA A 73 11.29 7.32 8.67
CA ALA A 73 10.77 8.68 8.55
C ALA A 73 10.36 9.27 9.91
N GLY A 74 9.65 8.49 10.73
CA GLY A 74 9.24 8.90 12.08
C GLY A 74 10.42 9.10 13.02
N THR A 75 11.43 8.24 12.96
CA THR A 75 12.66 8.36 13.78
C THR A 75 13.43 9.63 13.43
N VAL A 76 13.66 9.88 12.14
CA VAL A 76 14.35 11.08 11.67
C VAL A 76 13.56 12.35 12.03
N THR A 77 12.23 12.30 11.92
CA THR A 77 11.37 13.42 12.35
C THR A 77 11.58 13.76 13.82
N VAL A 78 11.61 12.77 14.72
CA VAL A 78 11.87 12.99 16.14
C VAL A 78 13.24 13.61 16.39
N VAL A 79 14.27 13.18 15.65
CA VAL A 79 15.61 13.78 15.74
C VAL A 79 15.57 15.28 15.42
N PHE A 80 14.88 15.67 14.35
CA PHE A 80 14.75 17.09 13.96
C PHE A 80 13.86 17.89 14.93
N LEU A 81 12.79 17.29 15.47
CA LEU A 81 11.97 17.93 16.49
C LEU A 81 12.78 18.22 17.77
N ASN A 82 13.63 17.28 18.20
CA ASN A 82 14.54 17.47 19.33
C ASN A 82 15.62 18.54 19.05
N ALA A 83 15.95 18.75 17.77
CA ALA A 83 16.82 19.84 17.34
C ALA A 83 16.08 21.19 17.19
N ASN A 84 14.84 21.30 17.66
CA ASN A 84 14.00 22.50 17.62
C ASN A 84 13.61 22.97 16.19
N PHE A 85 13.54 22.05 15.22
CA PHE A 85 12.99 22.38 13.90
C PHE A 85 11.46 22.54 13.98
N ASN A 86 10.89 23.34 13.07
CA ASN A 86 9.44 23.40 12.91
C ASN A 86 8.88 22.02 12.55
N VAL A 87 7.70 21.69 13.09
CA VAL A 87 7.01 20.40 12.90
C VAL A 87 6.89 20.01 11.42
N LEU A 88 6.41 20.92 10.56
CA LEU A 88 6.23 20.62 9.14
C LEU A 88 7.56 20.33 8.45
N THR A 89 8.60 21.10 8.78
CA THR A 89 9.95 20.90 8.23
C THR A 89 10.54 19.57 8.71
N ALA A 90 10.38 19.23 10.00
CA ALA A 90 10.87 17.99 10.57
C ALA A 90 10.22 16.77 9.89
N ILE A 91 8.90 16.80 9.69
CA ILE A 91 8.16 15.73 9.00
C ILE A 91 8.62 15.62 7.53
N ALA A 92 8.75 16.75 6.82
CA ALA A 92 9.21 16.74 5.43
C ALA A 92 10.62 16.16 5.28
N LEU A 93 11.54 16.51 6.18
CA LEU A 93 12.90 15.96 6.19
C LEU A 93 12.90 14.47 6.54
N GLY A 94 12.09 14.05 7.52
CA GLY A 94 11.93 12.64 7.86
C GLY A 94 11.39 11.81 6.69
N ALA A 95 10.31 12.27 6.07
CA ALA A 95 9.71 11.63 4.90
C ALA A 95 10.69 11.53 3.73
N THR A 96 11.52 12.55 3.51
CA THR A 96 12.57 12.56 2.49
C THR A 96 13.59 11.45 2.72
N VAL A 97 14.08 11.31 3.96
CA VAL A 97 15.06 10.26 4.29
C VAL A 97 14.45 8.86 4.14
N GLY A 98 13.23 8.64 4.63
CA GLY A 98 12.54 7.35 4.47
C GLY A 98 12.36 6.98 2.99
N ALA A 99 11.92 7.93 2.17
CA ALA A 99 11.71 7.73 0.74
C ALA A 99 13.01 7.43 -0.03
N ILE A 100 14.11 8.14 0.28
CA ILE A 100 15.41 7.87 -0.34
C ILE A 100 15.91 6.47 0.03
N VAL A 101 15.78 6.06 1.29
CA VAL A 101 16.17 4.71 1.73
C VAL A 101 15.38 3.64 0.97
N LEU A 102 14.06 3.83 0.81
CA LEU A 102 13.27 2.89 0.00
C LEU A 102 13.70 2.89 -1.47
N GLY A 103 14.00 4.05 -2.05
CA GLY A 103 14.51 4.15 -3.42
C GLY A 103 15.83 3.40 -3.64
N ILE A 104 16.74 3.44 -2.65
CA ILE A 104 17.99 2.67 -2.66
C ILE A 104 17.69 1.16 -2.63
N PHE A 105 16.82 0.71 -1.73
CA PHE A 105 16.41 -0.69 -1.67
C PHE A 105 15.70 -1.15 -2.94
N ALA A 106 14.85 -0.31 -3.52
CA ALA A 106 14.14 -0.63 -4.76
C ALA A 106 15.12 -0.82 -5.92
N THR A 107 16.09 0.08 -6.06
CA THR A 107 17.11 0.04 -7.12
C THR A 107 18.01 -1.18 -6.99
N THR A 108 18.46 -1.47 -5.77
CA THR A 108 19.29 -2.66 -5.50
C THR A 108 18.52 -3.95 -5.70
N ALA A 109 17.25 -4.02 -5.29
CA ALA A 109 16.39 -5.18 -5.51
C ALA A 109 16.14 -5.44 -7.00
N TYR A 110 15.83 -4.40 -7.78
CA TYR A 110 15.62 -4.53 -9.22
C TYR A 110 16.88 -5.04 -9.94
N ALA A 111 18.03 -4.38 -9.72
CA ALA A 111 19.28 -4.78 -10.34
C ALA A 111 19.70 -6.20 -9.92
N GLY A 112 19.56 -6.54 -8.63
CA GLY A 112 19.87 -7.87 -8.10
C GLY A 112 18.99 -8.98 -8.69
N ARG A 113 17.68 -8.74 -8.80
CA ARG A 113 16.71 -9.69 -9.38
C ARG A 113 16.96 -9.90 -10.88
N VAL A 114 17.18 -8.83 -11.64
CA VAL A 114 17.50 -8.97 -13.07
C VAL A 114 18.83 -9.71 -13.27
N SER A 115 19.82 -9.44 -12.42
CA SER A 115 21.12 -10.14 -12.47
C SER A 115 20.97 -11.65 -12.23
N SER A 116 20.08 -12.08 -11.32
CA SER A 116 19.81 -13.51 -11.12
C SER A 116 19.05 -14.16 -12.28
N GLN A 117 18.35 -13.37 -13.09
CA GLN A 117 17.63 -13.80 -14.28
C GLN A 117 18.48 -13.80 -15.57
N THR A 118 19.80 -13.56 -15.47
CA THR A 118 20.71 -13.56 -16.64
C THR A 118 20.64 -14.86 -17.45
N ARG A 119 20.42 -16.02 -16.80
CA ARG A 119 20.21 -17.32 -17.48
C ARG A 119 19.04 -17.28 -18.46
N PHE A 120 18.01 -16.49 -18.17
CA PHE A 120 16.82 -16.32 -19.01
C PHE A 120 16.95 -15.16 -20.01
N LYS A 121 18.14 -14.56 -20.13
CA LYS A 121 18.43 -13.44 -21.05
C LYS A 121 17.60 -12.18 -20.78
N GLN A 122 17.12 -11.98 -19.55
CA GLN A 122 16.44 -10.75 -19.13
C GLN A 122 17.45 -9.60 -19.09
N PRO A 123 17.30 -8.56 -19.94
CA PRO A 123 18.20 -7.42 -19.91
C PRO A 123 17.92 -6.52 -18.71
N LEU A 124 18.98 -5.90 -18.18
CA LEU A 124 18.85 -4.78 -17.25
C LEU A 124 18.54 -3.51 -18.04
N TYR A 125 17.30 -3.06 -17.96
CA TYR A 125 16.84 -1.85 -18.63
C TYR A 125 17.14 -0.62 -17.76
N MET A 126 18.26 0.05 -18.05
CA MET A 126 18.71 1.24 -17.31
C MET A 126 17.72 2.41 -17.42
N ASP A 127 17.02 2.51 -18.54
CA ASP A 127 15.98 3.51 -18.75
C ASP A 127 14.77 3.26 -17.83
N ILE A 128 14.35 2.00 -17.66
CA ILE A 128 13.25 1.65 -16.76
C ILE A 128 13.62 2.05 -15.33
N MET A 129 14.80 1.66 -14.86
CA MET A 129 15.29 2.06 -13.54
C MET A 129 15.36 3.59 -13.37
N ARG A 130 15.78 4.33 -14.40
CA ARG A 130 15.82 5.79 -14.36
C ARG A 130 14.42 6.42 -14.22
N TYR A 131 13.40 5.86 -14.85
CA TYR A 131 12.05 6.43 -14.85
C TYR A 131 11.19 5.97 -13.68
N THR A 132 11.33 4.73 -13.21
CA THR A 132 10.49 4.17 -12.14
C THR A 132 11.00 4.49 -10.74
N THR A 133 12.31 4.50 -10.51
CA THR A 133 12.88 4.78 -9.18
C THR A 133 12.47 6.16 -8.64
N PRO A 134 12.52 7.26 -9.43
CA PRO A 134 12.05 8.55 -8.94
C PRO A 134 10.56 8.57 -8.60
N SER A 135 9.72 7.87 -9.37
CA SER A 135 8.28 7.75 -9.09
C SER A 135 8.02 7.00 -7.79
N ILE A 136 8.77 5.91 -7.52
CA ILE A 136 8.76 5.19 -6.24
C ILE A 136 9.09 6.15 -5.09
N ILE A 137 10.20 6.89 -5.20
CA ILE A 137 10.63 7.84 -4.17
C ILE A 137 9.55 8.92 -3.95
N ALA A 138 8.97 9.46 -5.02
CA ALA A 138 7.96 10.52 -4.93
C ALA A 138 6.67 10.05 -4.24
N HIS A 139 6.12 8.90 -4.63
CA HIS A 139 4.93 8.35 -3.97
C HIS A 139 5.22 8.00 -2.51
N ASN A 140 6.36 7.37 -2.24
CA ASN A 140 6.74 7.00 -0.88
C ASN A 140 6.98 8.22 0.02
N PHE A 141 7.51 9.32 -0.53
CA PHE A 141 7.67 10.57 0.20
C PHE A 141 6.31 11.10 0.70
N ILE A 142 5.32 11.16 -0.19
CA ILE A 142 3.98 11.66 0.16
C ILE A 142 3.32 10.74 1.19
N MET A 143 3.42 9.43 0.98
CA MET A 143 2.92 8.43 1.93
C MET A 143 3.54 8.62 3.31
N ASN A 144 4.87 8.65 3.41
CA ASN A 144 5.58 8.85 4.67
C ASN A 144 5.23 10.18 5.32
N PHE A 145 5.14 11.26 4.54
CA PHE A 145 4.74 12.57 5.05
C PHE A 145 3.37 12.51 5.75
N CYS A 146 2.40 11.87 5.10
CA CYS A 146 1.06 11.71 5.65
C CYS A 146 1.03 10.79 6.88
N LEU A 147 1.72 9.65 6.86
CA LEU A 147 1.75 8.72 7.99
C LEU A 147 2.47 9.29 9.21
N VAL A 148 3.57 10.00 9.02
CA VAL A 148 4.29 10.64 10.13
C VAL A 148 3.51 11.84 10.66
N ALA A 149 2.83 12.62 9.81
CA ALA A 149 1.92 13.67 10.26
C ALA A 149 0.78 13.11 11.10
N LEU A 150 0.19 11.98 10.67
CA LEU A 150 -0.83 11.27 11.44
C LEU A 150 -0.27 10.79 12.79
N ALA A 151 0.90 10.16 12.80
CA ALA A 151 1.57 9.71 14.03
C ALA A 151 1.89 10.88 14.99
N TYR A 152 2.30 12.03 14.45
CA TYR A 152 2.53 13.25 15.22
C TYR A 152 1.23 13.77 15.86
N ILE A 153 0.13 13.84 15.08
CA ILE A 153 -1.18 14.24 15.60
C ILE A 153 -1.63 13.30 16.73
N GLN A 154 -1.51 11.99 16.55
CA GLN A 154 -1.88 11.02 17.57
C GLN A 154 -1.04 11.17 18.84
N TYR A 155 0.28 11.32 18.72
CA TYR A 155 1.17 11.44 19.86
C TYR A 155 1.00 12.77 20.60
N THR A 156 1.10 13.90 19.88
CA THR A 156 1.19 15.23 20.48
C THR A 156 -0.18 15.86 20.77
N ILE A 157 -1.15 15.66 19.88
CA ILE A 157 -2.48 16.30 20.00
C ILE A 157 -3.43 15.39 20.78
N LEU A 158 -3.51 14.12 20.39
CA LEU A 158 -4.41 13.15 21.03
C LEU A 158 -3.79 12.46 22.25
N GLY A 159 -2.49 12.64 22.53
CA GLY A 159 -1.86 12.08 23.72
C GLY A 159 -1.73 10.56 23.71
N HIS A 160 -1.63 9.95 22.53
CA HIS A 160 -1.47 8.49 22.41
C HIS A 160 -0.17 8.04 23.13
N PRO A 161 -0.19 6.93 23.91
CA PRO A 161 0.96 6.52 24.73
C PRO A 161 2.19 6.04 23.95
N PHE A 162 2.09 5.94 22.62
CA PHE A 162 3.15 5.38 21.78
C PHE A 162 3.93 6.49 21.09
N SER A 163 5.25 6.31 20.99
CA SER A 163 6.12 7.29 20.34
C SER A 163 5.81 7.42 18.84
N ILE A 164 6.13 8.59 18.28
CA ILE A 164 5.95 8.88 16.84
C ILE A 164 6.55 7.78 15.94
N PRO A 165 7.79 7.27 16.16
CA PRO A 165 8.35 6.24 15.30
C PRO A 165 7.58 4.92 15.39
N PHE A 166 7.07 4.57 16.57
CA PHE A 166 6.30 3.33 16.76
C PHE A 166 4.91 3.43 16.12
N LEU A 167 4.26 4.59 16.24
CA LEU A 167 3.00 4.87 15.54
C LEU A 167 3.19 4.86 14.03
N ALA A 168 4.26 5.49 13.53
CA ALA A 168 4.59 5.48 12.11
C ALA A 168 4.85 4.06 11.59
N LEU A 169 5.51 3.21 12.37
CA LEU A 169 5.68 1.78 12.05
C LEU A 169 4.34 1.07 11.90
N ILE A 170 3.44 1.21 12.90
CA ILE A 170 2.12 0.57 12.89
C ILE A 170 1.32 1.01 11.68
N TRP A 171 1.28 2.31 11.39
CA TRP A 171 0.56 2.83 10.25
C TRP A 171 1.20 2.47 8.92
N GLY A 172 2.54 2.38 8.84
CA GLY A 172 3.22 1.90 7.63
C GLY A 172 2.90 0.43 7.32
N ILE A 173 2.89 -0.42 8.36
CA ILE A 173 2.46 -1.82 8.23
C ILE A 173 0.99 -1.88 7.80
N THR A 174 0.14 -1.07 8.43
CA THR A 174 -1.29 -1.03 8.12
C THR A 174 -1.55 -0.55 6.70
N ALA A 175 -0.85 0.49 6.25
CA ALA A 175 -0.96 1.00 4.88
C ALA A 175 -0.62 -0.10 3.87
N GLY A 176 0.53 -0.78 4.01
CA GLY A 176 0.89 -1.89 3.13
C GLY A 176 -0.01 -3.11 3.24
N ALA A 177 -0.63 -3.37 4.39
CA ALA A 177 -1.60 -4.45 4.53
C ALA A 177 -2.92 -4.12 3.84
N VAL A 178 -3.37 -2.87 3.93
CA VAL A 178 -4.57 -2.38 3.26
C VAL A 178 -4.34 -2.29 1.75
N GLY A 179 -3.18 -1.82 1.29
CA GLY A 179 -2.76 -1.89 -0.11
C GLY A 179 -2.91 -3.30 -0.66
N SER A 180 -2.27 -4.27 -0.02
CA SER A 180 -2.36 -5.66 -0.45
C SER A 180 -3.75 -6.29 -0.32
N SER A 181 -4.69 -5.70 0.43
CA SER A 181 -6.02 -6.31 0.65
C SER A 181 -7.13 -5.65 -0.17
N ALA A 182 -7.05 -4.34 -0.37
CA ALA A 182 -8.06 -3.53 -1.05
C ALA A 182 -7.63 -3.17 -2.48
N GLY A 183 -6.35 -2.82 -2.67
CA GLY A 183 -5.78 -2.52 -3.98
C GLY A 183 -5.65 -3.75 -4.86
N ASP A 184 -5.44 -4.94 -4.25
CA ASP A 184 -5.23 -6.24 -4.92
C ASP A 184 -6.25 -6.59 -5.99
N VAL A 185 -7.50 -6.17 -5.80
CA VAL A 185 -8.60 -6.45 -6.71
C VAL A 185 -8.52 -5.62 -8.00
N HIS A 186 -7.85 -4.47 -7.97
CA HIS A 186 -7.75 -3.50 -9.08
C HIS A 186 -6.31 -3.18 -9.48
N TYR A 187 -5.35 -3.98 -9.02
CA TYR A 187 -3.96 -3.77 -9.36
C TYR A 187 -3.69 -4.02 -10.84
N GLY A 188 -2.52 -3.53 -11.26
CA GLY A 188 -1.92 -3.73 -12.56
C GLY A 188 -1.96 -5.18 -13.06
N GLY A 189 -2.25 -6.19 -12.24
CA GLY A 189 -2.61 -7.54 -12.65
C GLY A 189 -3.65 -7.61 -13.77
N GLU A 190 -4.68 -6.76 -13.75
CA GLU A 190 -5.65 -6.68 -14.86
C GLU A 190 -4.98 -6.23 -16.17
N ARG A 191 -3.93 -5.40 -16.07
CA ARG A 191 -3.09 -5.00 -17.19
C ARG A 191 -2.04 -6.06 -17.53
N GLU A 192 -1.44 -6.72 -16.56
CA GLU A 192 -0.39 -7.71 -16.78
C GLU A 192 -0.93 -9.02 -17.34
N PHE A 193 -2.19 -9.35 -17.06
CA PHE A 193 -2.80 -10.62 -17.47
C PHE A 193 -4.03 -10.44 -18.39
N GLN A 194 -4.02 -9.42 -19.26
CA GLN A 194 -5.08 -9.18 -20.26
C GLN A 194 -5.28 -10.34 -21.28
N ASN A 195 -4.40 -11.33 -21.26
CA ASN A 195 -4.54 -12.57 -22.02
C ASN A 195 -5.45 -13.61 -21.32
N ARG A 196 -6.09 -13.23 -20.20
CA ARG A 196 -7.00 -14.05 -19.41
C ARG A 196 -8.35 -13.37 -19.25
N GLU A 197 -9.34 -14.18 -18.91
CA GLU A 197 -10.67 -13.67 -18.57
C GLU A 197 -10.58 -12.84 -17.27
N PHE A 198 -11.28 -11.71 -17.26
CA PHE A 198 -11.34 -10.84 -16.10
C PHE A 198 -11.88 -11.61 -14.88
N GLY A 199 -11.18 -11.53 -13.75
CA GLY A 199 -11.59 -12.17 -12.49
C GLY A 199 -11.41 -13.70 -12.45
N CYS A 200 -10.76 -14.34 -13.43
CA CYS A 200 -10.74 -15.80 -13.53
C CYS A 200 -9.83 -16.53 -12.51
N GLY A 201 -9.19 -15.82 -11.57
CA GLY A 201 -8.13 -16.37 -10.74
C GLY A 201 -6.90 -16.75 -11.57
N LEU A 202 -5.70 -16.41 -11.09
CA LEU A 202 -4.47 -16.79 -11.79
C LEU A 202 -3.95 -18.10 -11.20
N ASN A 203 -4.02 -19.20 -11.97
CA ASN A 203 -3.35 -20.44 -11.59
C ASN A 203 -1.82 -20.18 -11.55
N THR A 204 -1.14 -20.69 -10.53
CA THR A 204 0.31 -20.55 -10.33
C THR A 204 1.13 -20.97 -11.54
N SER A 205 0.68 -21.97 -12.31
CA SER A 205 1.34 -22.40 -13.55
C SER A 205 1.35 -21.35 -14.66
N LEU A 206 0.49 -20.33 -14.53
CA LEU A 206 0.33 -19.23 -15.48
C LEU A 206 1.01 -17.94 -15.00
N SER A 207 1.54 -17.94 -13.77
CA SER A 207 2.32 -16.84 -13.22
C SER A 207 3.53 -16.56 -14.11
N GLY A 208 3.72 -15.30 -14.47
CA GLY A 208 4.76 -14.87 -15.40
C GLY A 208 4.36 -14.87 -16.88
N ARG A 209 3.21 -15.44 -17.28
CA ARG A 209 2.69 -15.30 -18.67
C ARG A 209 2.02 -13.94 -18.88
N ILE A 210 2.80 -12.88 -18.71
CA ILE A 210 2.34 -11.50 -18.74
C ILE A 210 2.22 -10.93 -20.16
N VAL A 211 1.35 -9.94 -20.31
CA VAL A 211 1.19 -9.12 -21.51
C VAL A 211 2.27 -8.04 -21.53
N ARG A 212 3.10 -8.07 -22.57
CA ARG A 212 4.27 -7.19 -22.72
C ARG A 212 4.05 -6.02 -23.67
N ARG A 213 2.94 -6.03 -24.40
CA ARG A 213 2.59 -5.02 -25.39
C ARG A 213 1.41 -4.22 -24.86
N ALA A 214 1.57 -2.91 -24.86
CA ALA A 214 0.49 -1.96 -24.60
C ALA A 214 -0.18 -1.54 -25.92
N GLU A 215 -1.17 -0.66 -25.81
CA GLU A 215 -1.93 -0.08 -26.91
C GLU A 215 -1.03 0.63 -27.93
N SER A 216 0.09 1.21 -27.48
CA SER A 216 1.07 1.92 -28.32
C SER A 216 2.53 1.60 -27.94
N GLY A 217 2.88 0.32 -27.81
CA GLY A 217 4.28 -0.09 -27.69
C GLY A 217 4.54 -1.21 -26.68
N LEU A 218 5.72 -1.15 -26.04
CA LEU A 218 6.10 -2.08 -24.98
C LEU A 218 5.58 -1.56 -23.64
N ARG A 219 4.93 -2.44 -22.88
CA ARG A 219 4.40 -2.11 -21.55
C ARG A 219 5.51 -2.04 -20.51
N ASN A 220 5.36 -1.11 -19.56
CA ASN A 220 6.21 -0.98 -18.38
C ASN A 220 5.37 -0.71 -17.10
N SER A 221 6.01 -0.60 -15.93
CA SER A 221 5.31 -0.40 -14.66
C SER A 221 4.54 0.92 -14.56
N ILE A 222 4.94 1.97 -15.29
CA ILE A 222 4.24 3.26 -15.27
C ILE A 222 2.85 3.13 -15.92
N ASP A 223 2.72 2.27 -16.94
CA ASP A 223 1.42 1.99 -17.56
C ASP A 223 0.44 1.32 -16.58
N ASN A 224 0.97 0.42 -15.74
CA ASN A 224 0.18 -0.24 -14.70
C ASN A 224 -0.31 0.77 -13.67
N VAL A 225 0.59 1.61 -13.16
CA VAL A 225 0.27 2.65 -12.17
C VAL A 225 -0.73 3.66 -12.70
N TRP A 226 -0.62 4.05 -13.96
CA TRP A 226 -1.58 4.95 -14.60
C TRP A 226 -3.01 4.39 -14.60
N PHE A 227 -3.13 3.06 -14.71
CA PHE A 227 -4.42 2.38 -14.59
C PHE A 227 -4.88 2.34 -13.13
N CYS A 228 -4.03 1.92 -12.20
CA CYS A 228 -4.35 1.80 -10.79
C CYS A 228 -4.69 3.16 -10.13
N ALA A 229 -4.08 4.25 -10.58
CA ALA A 229 -4.36 5.62 -10.12
C ALA A 229 -5.83 6.04 -10.26
N LYS A 230 -6.61 5.34 -11.09
CA LYS A 230 -8.04 5.62 -11.29
C LYS A 230 -8.95 4.82 -10.37
N LEU A 231 -8.51 3.63 -9.91
CA LEU A 231 -9.36 2.67 -9.20
C LEU A 231 -8.66 2.11 -7.96
N GLY A 232 -7.55 1.37 -8.13
CA GLY A 232 -6.78 0.77 -7.04
C GLY A 232 -6.37 1.78 -5.97
N GLY A 233 -5.65 2.84 -6.36
CA GLY A 233 -5.19 3.88 -5.44
C GLY A 233 -6.33 4.52 -4.63
N PRO A 234 -7.37 5.07 -5.28
CA PRO A 234 -8.53 5.59 -4.58
C PRO A 234 -9.23 4.58 -3.65
N ALA A 235 -9.36 3.31 -4.05
CA ALA A 235 -9.98 2.27 -3.24
C ALA A 235 -9.13 1.98 -1.98
N THR A 236 -7.82 1.81 -2.13
CA THR A 236 -6.87 1.64 -1.01
C THR A 236 -6.88 2.86 -0.09
N GLY A 237 -6.92 4.06 -0.65
CA GLY A 237 -7.05 5.30 0.11
C GLY A 237 -8.32 5.35 0.95
N ILE A 238 -9.49 5.08 0.35
CA ILE A 238 -10.76 5.05 1.09
C ILE A 238 -10.70 3.99 2.19
N ALA A 239 -10.17 2.81 1.91
CA ALA A 239 -10.03 1.74 2.89
C ALA A 239 -9.15 2.16 4.08
N LEU A 240 -7.96 2.73 3.84
CA LEU A 240 -7.08 3.17 4.91
C LEU A 240 -7.66 4.36 5.69
N GLY A 241 -8.30 5.30 4.98
CA GLY A 241 -9.02 6.42 5.59
C GLY A 241 -10.12 5.96 6.54
N LEU A 242 -10.92 4.97 6.13
CA LEU A 242 -11.96 4.35 6.98
C LEU A 242 -11.35 3.60 8.17
N VAL A 243 -10.25 2.87 7.98
CA VAL A 243 -9.54 2.18 9.08
C VAL A 243 -9.08 3.19 10.13
N VAL A 244 -8.45 4.29 9.72
CA VAL A 244 -8.01 5.34 10.64
C VAL A 244 -9.19 6.03 11.31
N PHE A 245 -10.25 6.34 10.55
CA PHE A 245 -11.43 7.00 11.08
C PHE A 245 -12.13 6.12 12.14
N LEU A 246 -12.45 4.86 11.80
CA LEU A 246 -13.17 3.93 12.66
C LEU A 246 -12.33 3.46 13.86
N SER A 247 -11.00 3.44 13.75
CA SER A 247 -10.13 3.06 14.88
C SER A 247 -9.96 4.18 15.90
N ASN A 248 -10.00 5.45 15.47
CA ASN A 248 -9.90 6.61 16.38
C ASN A 248 -11.28 7.11 16.86
N TRP A 249 -12.37 6.72 16.19
CA TRP A 249 -13.74 7.09 16.57
C TRP A 249 -14.12 6.71 18.01
N PRO A 250 -13.85 5.49 18.52
CA PRO A 250 -14.23 5.10 19.88
C PRO A 250 -13.60 6.00 20.95
N THR A 251 -12.32 6.33 20.78
CA THR A 251 -11.58 7.19 21.72
C THR A 251 -12.15 8.61 21.75
N ILE A 252 -12.60 9.12 20.60
CA ILE A 252 -13.21 10.46 20.53
C ILE A 252 -14.65 10.45 21.05
N ALA A 253 -15.42 9.40 20.76
CA ALA A 253 -16.78 9.25 21.25
C ALA A 253 -16.85 9.12 22.78
N VAL A 254 -15.87 8.42 23.37
CA VAL A 254 -15.75 8.22 24.83
C VAL A 254 -14.93 9.33 25.50
N GLN A 255 -14.24 10.17 24.73
CA GLN A 255 -13.34 11.25 25.17
C GLN A 255 -12.16 10.83 26.06
N GLU A 256 -11.91 9.52 26.21
CA GLU A 256 -10.83 8.98 27.01
C GLU A 256 -10.26 7.69 26.40
N TYR A 257 -8.96 7.44 26.62
CA TYR A 257 -8.34 6.13 26.36
C TYR A 257 -8.68 5.17 27.50
N SER A 258 -9.91 4.68 27.50
CA SER A 258 -10.46 3.83 28.55
C SER A 258 -10.87 2.45 28.01
N TRP A 259 -11.12 1.51 28.92
CA TRP A 259 -11.65 0.19 28.56
C TRP A 259 -13.00 0.27 27.83
N SER A 260 -13.81 1.31 28.07
CA SER A 260 -15.07 1.50 27.34
C SER A 260 -14.83 1.86 25.87
N ALA A 261 -13.81 2.67 25.54
CA ALA A 261 -13.42 2.91 24.15
C ALA A 261 -12.99 1.62 23.44
N VAL A 262 -12.25 0.74 24.13
CA VAL A 262 -11.85 -0.57 23.59
C VAL A 262 -13.07 -1.45 23.30
N ILE A 263 -14.05 -1.50 24.22
CA ILE A 263 -15.29 -2.27 24.03
C ILE A 263 -16.09 -1.74 22.82
N VAL A 264 -16.22 -0.41 22.68
CA VAL A 264 -16.90 0.19 21.52
C VAL A 264 -16.16 -0.16 20.22
N GLY A 265 -14.83 -0.09 20.20
CA GLY A 265 -14.03 -0.52 19.06
C GLY A 265 -14.24 -1.99 18.70
N PHE A 266 -14.27 -2.88 19.69
CA PHE A 266 -14.56 -4.31 19.50
C PHE A 266 -15.95 -4.55 18.91
N MET A 267 -16.97 -3.82 19.38
CA MET A 267 -18.33 -3.89 18.83
C MET A 267 -18.37 -3.46 17.36
N ILE A 268 -17.63 -2.42 16.96
CA ILE A 268 -17.52 -2.00 15.56
C ILE A 268 -16.92 -3.12 14.71
N VAL A 269 -15.84 -3.75 15.17
CA VAL A 269 -15.20 -4.87 14.45
C VAL A 269 -16.17 -6.05 14.29
N LEU A 270 -16.90 -6.43 15.34
CA LEU A 270 -17.91 -7.48 15.26
C LEU A 270 -19.01 -7.16 14.24
N LEU A 271 -19.52 -5.93 14.22
CA LEU A 271 -20.52 -5.50 13.26
C LEU A 271 -20.00 -5.56 11.82
N LEU A 272 -18.74 -5.18 11.58
CA LEU A 272 -18.10 -5.27 10.26
C LEU A 272 -17.93 -6.73 9.81
N ILE A 273 -17.57 -7.64 10.71
CA ILE A 273 -17.48 -9.08 10.41
C ILE A 273 -18.86 -9.65 10.01
N ILE A 274 -19.90 -9.29 10.76
CA ILE A 274 -21.28 -9.70 10.45
C ILE A 274 -21.72 -9.14 9.09
N ALA A 275 -21.47 -7.85 8.84
CA ALA A 275 -21.79 -7.21 7.57
C ALA A 275 -21.07 -7.89 6.39
N ASN A 276 -19.77 -8.17 6.53
CA ASN A 276 -18.99 -8.88 5.52
C ASN A 276 -19.59 -10.26 5.22
N ARG A 277 -19.98 -11.03 6.24
CA ARG A 277 -20.60 -12.35 6.07
C ARG A 277 -21.93 -12.27 5.34
N LEU A 278 -22.75 -11.25 5.63
CA LEU A 278 -24.02 -11.02 4.93
C LEU A 278 -23.79 -10.69 3.45
N VAL A 279 -22.80 -9.86 3.15
CA VAL A 279 -22.41 -9.53 1.77
C VAL A 279 -21.91 -10.78 1.02
N GLU A 280 -21.02 -11.55 1.63
CA GLU A 280 -20.49 -12.80 1.06
C GLU A 280 -21.62 -13.79 0.73
N TYR A 281 -22.56 -13.98 1.67
CA TYR A 281 -23.70 -14.87 1.47
C TYR A 281 -24.61 -14.41 0.32
N ASN A 282 -24.91 -13.11 0.27
CA ASN A 282 -25.71 -12.53 -0.81
C ASN A 282 -25.00 -12.63 -2.18
N ALA A 283 -23.69 -12.39 -2.22
CA ALA A 283 -22.91 -12.53 -3.45
C ALA A 283 -22.93 -13.98 -3.96
N LYS A 284 -22.71 -14.97 -3.09
CA LYS A 284 -22.79 -16.40 -3.45
C LYS A 284 -24.18 -16.80 -3.96
N LYS A 285 -25.25 -16.30 -3.34
CA LYS A 285 -26.62 -16.58 -3.76
C LYS A 285 -26.96 -15.95 -5.12
N THR A 286 -26.40 -14.78 -5.42
CA THR A 286 -26.72 -14.01 -6.63
C THR A 286 -25.90 -14.46 -7.83
N TYR A 287 -24.60 -14.70 -7.65
CA TYR A 287 -23.66 -14.99 -8.74
C TYR A 287 -23.27 -16.47 -8.84
N GLY A 288 -23.75 -17.30 -7.92
CA GLY A 288 -23.42 -18.73 -7.85
C GLY A 288 -22.08 -19.01 -7.16
N PRO A 289 -21.76 -20.29 -6.86
CA PRO A 289 -20.44 -20.68 -6.37
C PRO A 289 -19.36 -20.41 -7.44
N TYR A 290 -18.10 -20.32 -7.00
CA TYR A 290 -16.96 -20.36 -7.94
C TYR A 290 -17.13 -21.58 -8.84
N LYS A 291 -16.94 -21.41 -10.16
CA LYS A 291 -17.03 -22.52 -11.13
C LYS A 291 -16.18 -23.68 -10.61
N GLU A 292 -16.81 -24.80 -10.30
CA GLU A 292 -16.08 -26.04 -10.02
C GLU A 292 -15.25 -26.37 -11.27
N GLU A 293 -13.98 -26.74 -11.07
CA GLU A 293 -13.20 -27.33 -12.16
C GLU A 293 -14.01 -28.52 -12.65
N LYS A 294 -14.53 -28.44 -13.87
CA LYS A 294 -15.04 -29.63 -14.54
C LYS A 294 -13.86 -30.60 -14.59
N GLU A 295 -13.92 -31.68 -13.81
CA GLU A 295 -13.07 -32.84 -14.01
C GLU A 295 -13.09 -33.10 -15.51
N ALA A 296 -11.93 -32.91 -16.15
CA ALA A 296 -11.79 -33.17 -17.57
C ALA A 296 -12.18 -34.63 -17.77
N ALA A 297 -13.34 -34.84 -18.40
CA ALA A 297 -13.76 -36.16 -18.83
C ALA A 297 -12.61 -36.76 -19.67
N ALA A 298 -12.17 -37.92 -19.21
CA ALA A 298 -11.06 -38.71 -19.73
C ALA A 298 -11.08 -38.94 -21.24
#